data_AF-A0A6I5KQL2-F1
#
_entry.id   AF-A0A6I5KQL2-F1
#
_cell.length_a   1.000
_cell.length_b   1.000
_cell.length_c   1.000
_cell.angle_alpha   90.00
_cell.angle_beta   90.00
_cell.angle_gamma   90.00
#
_symmetry.space_group_name_H-M   'P 1'
#
loop_
_entity.id
_entity.type
_entity.pdbx_description
1 polymer ?
#
loop_
_entity_poly.entity_id
_entity_poly.type
_entity_poly.pdbx_seq_one_letter_code
_entity_poly.pdbx_strand_id
1 'polypeptide(L)'
;MKKPLQILTLWIFGVGIGWAQTEFPFFEQNAFDFYAKEILKVNPVKKRISVYRYYFEFQDSTRHFVEGECLENPIFKNQLKKVDEAEYKQLHIDSDKFELDLSKIDKKQFRIRRNGRGNFPKLFISYPMVSTKDPTRFFVNIYESYERQGNNYHIELNDKGKVIDWCHSRHVTITIH
;
A
#
# COMPACT_ATOMS: atom_id res chain seq x y z
N MET A 1 49.06 26.62 -46.44
CA MET A 1 48.84 25.95 -45.13
C MET A 1 48.57 26.98 -44.05
N LYS A 2 47.30 27.26 -43.75
CA LYS A 2 46.84 27.91 -42.51
C LYS A 2 45.51 27.25 -42.15
N LYS A 3 45.43 26.65 -40.96
CA LYS A 3 44.30 25.84 -40.49
C LYS A 3 43.08 26.74 -40.20
N PRO A 4 41.85 26.32 -40.52
CA PRO A 4 40.66 27.05 -40.11
C PRO A 4 40.37 26.74 -38.64
N LEU A 5 40.51 27.76 -37.79
CA LEU A 5 39.92 27.79 -36.45
C LEU A 5 38.51 28.38 -36.62
N GLN A 6 37.57 27.52 -37.00
CA GLN A 6 36.14 27.81 -37.05
C GLN A 6 35.46 26.64 -36.33
N ILE A 7 34.93 26.82 -35.13
CA ILE A 7 33.58 27.36 -34.82
C ILE A 7 32.85 26.22 -34.08
N LEU A 8 32.22 26.60 -32.96
CA LEU A 8 31.09 25.95 -32.30
C LEU A 8 31.30 24.59 -31.60
N THR A 9 31.30 24.69 -30.26
CA THR A 9 30.20 24.14 -29.46
C THR A 9 29.75 22.72 -29.80
N LEU A 10 30.55 21.70 -29.46
CA LEU A 10 30.00 20.37 -29.15
C LEU A 10 29.75 20.28 -27.64
N TRP A 11 28.59 20.83 -27.26
CA TRP A 11 27.65 20.24 -26.32
C TRP A 11 28.24 19.31 -25.24
N ILE A 12 28.58 19.95 -24.13
CA ILE A 12 28.34 19.45 -22.77
C ILE A 12 26.86 19.04 -22.69
N PHE A 13 26.47 17.85 -23.13
CA PHE A 13 25.13 17.32 -22.92
C PHE A 13 25.12 15.82 -23.18
N GLY A 14 24.69 15.06 -22.18
CA GLY A 14 23.88 13.88 -22.49
C GLY A 14 24.17 12.62 -21.70
N VAL A 15 25.26 12.50 -20.96
CA VAL A 15 25.27 11.53 -19.85
C VAL A 15 24.55 12.22 -18.70
N GLY A 16 23.25 12.39 -18.89
CA GLY A 16 22.33 12.49 -17.78
C GLY A 16 22.55 11.23 -16.97
N ILE A 17 23.38 11.33 -15.94
CA ILE A 17 23.17 10.56 -14.72
C ILE A 17 21.92 11.19 -14.09
N GLY A 18 20.79 11.05 -14.80
CA GLY A 18 19.49 11.10 -14.20
C GLY A 18 19.49 9.89 -13.32
N TRP A 19 19.77 10.09 -12.04
CA TRP A 19 19.26 9.21 -11.02
C TRP A 19 17.77 9.19 -11.30
N ALA A 20 17.28 8.16 -12.01
CA ALA A 20 15.87 7.89 -12.07
C ALA A 20 15.51 7.68 -10.61
N GLN A 21 14.96 8.73 -9.98
CA GLN A 21 14.36 8.64 -8.67
C GLN A 21 13.42 7.45 -8.81
N THR A 22 13.80 6.33 -8.22
CA THR A 22 13.04 5.09 -8.38
C THR A 22 11.75 5.35 -7.67
N GLU A 23 10.71 5.69 -8.42
CA GLU A 23 9.41 5.99 -7.84
C GLU A 23 8.93 4.73 -7.15
N PHE A 24 8.59 4.87 -5.86
CA PHE A 24 7.99 3.78 -5.14
C PHE A 24 6.72 3.31 -5.86
N PRO A 25 6.50 1.99 -5.98
CA PRO A 25 5.23 1.48 -6.46
C PRO A 25 4.11 1.88 -5.49
N PHE A 26 2.86 1.90 -5.97
CA PHE A 26 1.72 2.11 -5.10
C PHE A 26 1.42 0.85 -4.27
N PHE A 27 2.06 0.72 -3.12
CA PHE A 27 2.03 -0.48 -2.28
C PHE A 27 0.61 -0.85 -1.82
N GLU A 28 -0.23 0.13 -1.49
CA GLU A 28 -1.61 -0.12 -1.07
C GLU A 28 -2.47 -0.67 -2.21
N GLN A 29 -2.26 -0.21 -3.44
CA GLN A 29 -2.93 -0.77 -4.61
C GLN A 29 -2.50 -2.22 -4.83
N ASN A 30 -1.19 -2.51 -4.76
CA ASN A 30 -0.66 -3.87 -4.91
C ASN A 30 -1.21 -4.82 -3.82
N ALA A 31 -1.22 -4.35 -2.58
CA ALA A 31 -1.79 -5.08 -1.45
C ALA A 31 -3.29 -5.34 -1.64
N PHE A 32 -4.05 -4.32 -2.04
CA PHE A 32 -5.48 -4.44 -2.30
C PHE A 32 -5.78 -5.43 -3.43
N ASP A 33 -5.04 -5.36 -4.54
CA ASP A 33 -5.17 -6.27 -5.66
C ASP A 33 -4.86 -7.71 -5.27
N PHE A 34 -3.81 -7.93 -4.47
CA PHE A 34 -3.48 -9.25 -3.95
C PHE A 34 -4.57 -9.79 -3.02
N TYR A 35 -5.10 -8.95 -2.12
CA TYR A 35 -6.20 -9.34 -1.25
C TYR A 35 -7.44 -9.73 -2.05
N ALA A 36 -7.86 -8.89 -3.00
CA ALA A 36 -9.05 -9.13 -3.81
C ALA A 36 -8.91 -10.36 -4.72
N LYS A 37 -7.71 -10.61 -5.26
CA LYS A 37 -7.49 -11.69 -6.24
C LYS A 37 -7.04 -13.00 -5.63
N GLU A 38 -6.24 -13.00 -4.57
CA GLU A 38 -5.64 -14.21 -4.03
C GLU A 38 -6.23 -14.57 -2.67
N ILE A 39 -6.26 -13.63 -1.73
CA ILE A 39 -6.77 -13.90 -0.37
C ILE A 39 -8.27 -14.26 -0.41
N LEU A 40 -9.09 -13.48 -1.13
CA LEU A 40 -10.53 -13.70 -1.18
C LEU A 40 -10.95 -14.94 -1.99
N LYS A 41 -10.06 -15.57 -2.76
CA LYS A 41 -10.32 -16.90 -3.35
C LYS A 41 -10.35 -17.97 -2.27
N VAL A 42 -9.47 -17.86 -1.27
CA VAL A 42 -9.33 -18.82 -0.17
C VAL A 42 -10.30 -18.49 0.96
N ASN A 43 -10.46 -17.19 1.25
CA ASN A 43 -11.27 -16.67 2.35
C ASN A 43 -12.40 -15.77 1.82
N PRO A 44 -13.42 -16.33 1.14
CA PRO A 44 -14.48 -15.52 0.54
C PRO A 44 -15.33 -14.80 1.59
N VAL A 45 -15.72 -13.57 1.25
CA VAL A 45 -16.51 -12.72 2.15
C VAL A 45 -17.96 -13.17 2.19
N LYS A 46 -18.55 -13.23 3.38
CA LYS A 46 -19.98 -13.57 3.56
C LYS A 46 -20.92 -12.40 3.19
N LYS A 47 -20.42 -11.17 3.32
CA LYS A 47 -21.16 -9.93 3.06
C LYS A 47 -20.25 -8.98 2.30
N ARG A 48 -20.83 -8.20 1.38
CA ARG A 48 -20.07 -7.22 0.59
C ARG A 48 -19.33 -6.24 1.48
N ILE A 49 -18.02 -6.12 1.26
CA ILE A 49 -17.16 -5.19 1.97
C ILE A 49 -17.23 -3.82 1.32
N SER A 50 -17.39 -2.79 2.14
CA SER A 50 -17.32 -1.41 1.67
C SER A 50 -15.85 -1.02 1.47
N VAL A 51 -15.50 -0.58 0.27
CA VAL A 51 -14.17 -0.05 -0.08
C VAL A 51 -14.28 1.43 -0.45
N TYR A 52 -13.24 2.18 -0.14
CA TYR A 52 -13.17 3.62 -0.39
C TYR A 52 -12.04 3.91 -1.37
N ARG A 53 -12.25 4.90 -2.24
CA ARG A 53 -11.32 5.18 -3.34
C ARG A 53 -10.12 6.00 -2.88
N TYR A 54 -10.38 7.03 -2.08
CA TYR A 54 -9.40 8.05 -1.76
C TYR A 54 -8.59 7.71 -0.52
N TYR A 55 -7.31 8.06 -0.53
CA TYR A 55 -6.36 7.85 0.57
C TYR A 55 -6.94 8.16 1.95
N PHE A 56 -7.46 9.37 2.14
CA PHE A 56 -7.99 9.84 3.41
C PHE A 56 -9.24 9.10 3.89
N GLU A 57 -9.87 8.30 3.03
CA GLU A 57 -11.07 7.51 3.36
C GLU A 57 -10.75 6.04 3.68
N PHE A 58 -9.78 5.45 2.97
CA PHE A 58 -9.39 4.05 3.21
C PHE A 58 -8.31 3.91 4.28
N GLN A 59 -7.58 4.98 4.59
CA GLN A 59 -6.71 5.01 5.76
C GLN A 59 -7.50 5.34 7.02
N ASP A 60 -7.40 4.46 8.01
CA ASP A 60 -7.91 4.73 9.34
C ASP A 60 -6.77 5.26 10.22
N SER A 61 -6.73 6.59 10.40
CA SER A 61 -5.72 7.24 11.23
C SER A 61 -5.77 6.84 12.71
N THR A 62 -6.87 6.20 13.15
CA THR A 62 -7.01 5.70 14.53
C THR A 62 -6.42 4.31 14.72
N ARG A 63 -6.09 3.59 13.64
CA ARG A 63 -5.50 2.25 13.73
C ARG A 63 -3.99 2.32 13.79
N HIS A 64 -3.44 1.77 14.86
CA HIS A 64 -2.03 1.47 14.92
C HIS A 64 -1.67 0.37 13.92
N PHE A 65 -0.49 0.46 13.32
CA PHE A 65 0.04 -0.62 12.50
C PHE A 65 0.24 -1.87 13.37
N VAL A 66 -0.46 -2.95 13.05
CA VAL A 66 -0.35 -4.24 13.75
C VAL A 66 0.83 -5.04 13.17
N GLU A 67 1.62 -5.62 14.06
CA GLU A 67 2.86 -6.34 13.74
C GLU A 67 2.57 -7.67 13.03
N GLY A 68 3.42 -8.04 12.08
CA GLY A 68 3.27 -9.25 11.26
C GLY A 68 3.99 -10.45 11.88
N GLU A 69 3.64 -10.82 13.11
CA GLU A 69 4.31 -11.92 13.84
C GLU A 69 4.13 -13.29 13.17
N CYS A 70 3.09 -13.43 12.33
CA CYS A 70 2.77 -14.66 11.61
C CYS A 70 3.46 -14.81 10.24
N LEU A 71 4.27 -13.84 9.82
CA LEU A 71 5.04 -13.93 8.58
C LEU A 71 6.15 -14.97 8.74
N GLU A 72 6.63 -15.53 7.63
CA GLU A 72 7.78 -16.46 7.62
C GLU A 72 9.01 -15.78 8.24
N ASN A 73 9.19 -14.49 7.97
CA ASN A 73 10.19 -13.62 8.59
C ASN A 73 9.50 -12.52 9.41
N PRO A 74 9.17 -12.78 10.69
CA PRO A 74 8.40 -11.85 11.52
C PRO A 74 9.00 -10.45 11.58
N ILE A 75 8.12 -9.45 11.59
CA ILE A 75 8.49 -8.05 11.72
C ILE A 75 7.78 -7.41 12.92
N PHE A 76 8.58 -6.73 13.74
CA PHE A 76 8.12 -6.09 14.97
C PHE A 76 8.11 -4.57 14.85
N LYS A 77 7.31 -3.87 15.65
CA LYS A 77 7.06 -2.42 15.52
C LYS A 77 8.33 -1.57 15.63
N ASN A 78 9.29 -1.97 16.46
CA ASN A 78 10.58 -1.27 16.57
C ASN A 78 11.50 -1.45 15.34
N GLN A 79 11.13 -2.33 14.41
CA GLN A 79 11.85 -2.60 13.17
C GLN A 79 11.15 -1.99 11.95
N LEU A 80 10.10 -1.20 12.18
CA LEU A 80 9.30 -0.56 11.14
C LEU A 80 9.40 0.95 11.25
N LYS A 81 9.50 1.60 10.10
CA LYS A 81 9.26 3.03 9.95
C LYS A 81 8.28 3.26 8.80
N LYS A 82 7.55 4.37 8.82
CA LYS A 82 6.76 4.76 7.66
C LYS A 82 7.68 4.98 6.46
N VAL A 83 7.21 4.67 5.26
CA VAL A 83 7.83 5.20 4.04
C VAL A 83 7.82 6.74 4.13
N ASP A 84 8.84 7.38 3.61
CA ASP A 84 8.96 8.84 3.68
C ASP A 84 7.80 9.51 2.92
N GLU A 85 7.04 10.37 3.61
CA GLU A 85 5.83 10.99 3.05
C GLU A 85 6.16 11.96 1.90
N ALA A 86 7.33 12.62 1.93
CA ALA A 86 7.75 13.56 0.90
C ALA A 86 8.20 12.82 -0.38
N GLU A 87 8.82 11.65 -0.22
CA GLU A 87 9.18 10.77 -1.35
C GLU A 87 7.96 10.03 -1.91
N TYR A 88 7.07 9.53 -1.05
CA TYR A 88 5.90 8.73 -1.46
C TYR A 88 4.79 9.58 -2.07
N LYS A 89 4.70 10.86 -1.69
CA LYS A 89 3.79 11.88 -2.26
C LYS A 89 2.30 11.53 -2.25
N GLN A 90 1.87 10.51 -1.52
CA GLN A 90 0.49 10.03 -1.50
C GLN A 90 -0.53 11.07 -1.02
N LEU A 91 -0.10 12.06 -0.24
CA LEU A 91 -0.96 13.15 0.24
C LEU A 91 -1.32 14.19 -0.84
N HIS A 92 -0.62 14.20 -1.98
CA HIS A 92 -0.90 15.14 -3.06
C HIS A 92 -2.03 14.60 -3.93
N ILE A 93 -3.05 15.43 -4.20
CA ILE A 93 -4.23 15.03 -5.00
C ILE A 93 -3.88 14.62 -6.43
N ASP A 94 -2.82 15.20 -6.99
CA ASP A 94 -2.33 14.89 -8.34
C ASP A 94 -1.42 13.65 -8.37
N SER A 95 -1.20 13.00 -7.22
CA SER A 95 -0.41 11.77 -7.12
C SER A 95 -1.20 10.58 -7.66
N ASP A 96 -0.53 9.73 -8.43
CA ASP A 96 -1.04 8.43 -8.87
C ASP A 96 -1.34 7.48 -7.69
N LYS A 97 -0.85 7.80 -6.48
CA LYS A 97 -1.05 7.04 -5.24
C LYS A 97 -2.20 7.58 -4.38
N PHE A 98 -2.85 8.67 -4.80
CA PHE A 98 -3.93 9.30 -4.03
C PHE A 98 -5.23 8.47 -4.06
N GLU A 99 -5.48 7.74 -5.16
CA GLU A 99 -6.71 6.99 -5.42
C GLU A 99 -6.44 5.54 -5.80
N LEU A 100 -7.15 4.60 -5.17
CA LEU A 100 -7.17 3.21 -5.64
C LEU A 100 -7.86 3.10 -7.00
N ASP A 101 -7.27 2.30 -7.90
CA ASP A 101 -7.94 1.84 -9.11
C ASP A 101 -8.93 0.71 -8.75
N LEU A 102 -10.21 1.07 -8.74
CA LEU A 102 -11.32 0.16 -8.46
C LEU A 102 -12.08 -0.23 -9.75
N SER A 103 -11.54 0.04 -10.94
CA SER A 103 -12.23 -0.15 -12.23
C SER A 103 -12.63 -1.62 -12.49
N LYS A 104 -11.80 -2.57 -12.05
CA LYS A 104 -11.98 -4.02 -12.26
C LYS A 104 -12.44 -4.79 -11.02
N ILE A 105 -12.96 -4.09 -10.01
CA ILE A 105 -13.35 -4.72 -8.74
C ILE A 105 -14.55 -5.67 -8.89
N ASP A 106 -14.52 -6.81 -8.18
CA ASP A 106 -15.67 -7.70 -8.12
C ASP A 106 -16.80 -7.09 -7.26
N LYS A 107 -17.82 -6.57 -7.93
CA LYS A 107 -19.01 -5.97 -7.29
C LYS A 107 -19.87 -6.98 -6.52
N LYS A 108 -19.62 -8.29 -6.64
CA LYS A 108 -20.27 -9.31 -5.80
C LYS A 108 -19.65 -9.37 -4.41
N GLN A 109 -18.35 -9.14 -4.29
CA GLN A 109 -17.60 -9.12 -3.04
C GLN A 109 -17.47 -7.71 -2.44
N PHE A 110 -17.47 -6.68 -3.28
CA PHE A 110 -17.21 -5.31 -2.85
C PHE A 110 -18.34 -4.34 -3.20
N ARG A 111 -18.39 -3.26 -2.43
CA ARG A 111 -19.24 -2.09 -2.69
C ARG A 111 -18.40 -0.82 -2.52
N ILE A 112 -18.25 -0.07 -3.59
CA ILE A 112 -17.58 1.23 -3.54
C ILE A 112 -18.47 2.22 -2.79
N ARG A 113 -17.91 2.89 -1.78
CA ARG A 113 -18.58 3.94 -1.00
C ARG A 113 -17.75 5.23 -1.07
N ARG A 114 -18.41 6.35 -0.75
CA ARG A 114 -17.78 7.66 -0.62
C ARG A 114 -17.88 8.13 0.84
N ASN A 115 -17.00 9.03 1.22
CA ASN A 115 -16.95 9.80 2.47
C ASN A 115 -16.63 9.00 3.75
N GLY A 116 -16.06 7.80 3.67
CA GLY A 116 -15.77 6.94 4.85
C GLY A 116 -17.00 6.47 5.64
N ARG A 117 -18.18 7.04 5.36
CA ARG A 117 -19.47 6.82 6.00
C ARG A 117 -20.10 5.58 5.39
N GLY A 118 -20.36 4.59 6.23
CA GLY A 118 -20.93 3.31 5.83
C GLY A 118 -21.06 2.38 7.01
N ASN A 119 -21.89 1.34 6.85
CA ASN A 119 -22.00 0.27 7.83
C ASN A 119 -21.00 -0.84 7.49
N PHE A 120 -20.63 -1.62 8.49
CA PHE A 120 -19.77 -2.79 8.33
C PHE A 120 -20.38 -3.87 7.41
N PRO A 121 -19.55 -4.67 6.72
CA PRO A 121 -18.08 -4.65 6.77
C PRO A 121 -17.44 -3.54 5.94
N LYS A 122 -16.24 -3.12 6.38
CA LYS A 122 -15.41 -2.08 5.75
C LYS A 122 -13.98 -2.57 5.58
N LEU A 123 -13.34 -2.15 4.51
CA LEU A 123 -11.92 -2.35 4.28
C LEU A 123 -11.16 -1.07 4.61
N PHE A 124 -10.09 -1.19 5.40
CA PHE A 124 -9.09 -0.15 5.56
C PHE A 124 -7.73 -0.68 5.14
N ILE A 125 -6.87 0.21 4.67
CA ILE A 125 -5.51 -0.13 4.25
C ILE A 125 -4.55 0.79 5.00
N SER A 126 -3.50 0.23 5.60
CA SER A 126 -2.51 1.02 6.32
C SER A 126 -1.61 1.79 5.38
N TYR A 127 -0.93 2.80 5.93
CA TYR A 127 0.22 3.41 5.27
C TYR A 127 1.34 2.36 5.12
N PRO A 128 2.11 2.37 4.03
CA PRO A 128 3.20 1.44 3.85
C PRO A 128 4.29 1.72 4.89
N MET A 129 4.72 0.64 5.53
CA MET A 129 5.87 0.65 6.41
C MET A 129 7.04 -0.01 5.68
N VAL A 130 8.26 0.37 6.03
CA VAL A 130 9.50 -0.22 5.53
C VAL A 130 10.34 -0.71 6.70
N SER A 131 11.04 -1.82 6.53
CA SER A 131 11.95 -2.32 7.56
C SER A 131 13.13 -1.36 7.76
N THR A 132 13.49 -1.12 9.01
CA THR A 132 14.69 -0.37 9.38
C THR A 132 15.97 -1.19 9.23
N LYS A 133 15.85 -2.53 9.20
CA LYS A 133 16.97 -3.47 9.04
C LYS A 133 17.23 -3.80 7.58
N ASP A 134 16.17 -3.93 6.79
CA ASP A 134 16.23 -4.26 5.36
C ASP A 134 15.28 -3.34 4.56
N PRO A 135 15.78 -2.24 3.97
CA PRO A 135 14.95 -1.26 3.28
C PRO A 135 14.34 -1.77 1.97
N THR A 136 14.53 -3.04 1.61
CA THR A 136 13.87 -3.68 0.47
C THR A 136 12.54 -4.35 0.84
N ARG A 137 12.24 -4.46 2.14
CA ARG A 137 11.01 -5.08 2.68
C ARG A 137 10.00 -4.03 3.09
N PHE A 138 8.84 -4.06 2.43
CA PHE A 138 7.72 -3.16 2.63
C PHE A 138 6.52 -3.91 3.16
N PHE A 139 5.71 -3.25 3.98
CA PHE A 139 4.60 -3.87 4.67
C PHE A 139 3.35 -3.01 4.58
N VAL A 140 2.25 -3.63 4.19
CA VAL A 140 0.92 -3.02 4.18
C VAL A 140 -0.04 -3.96 4.90
N ASN A 141 -0.84 -3.41 5.80
CA ASN A 141 -1.91 -4.14 6.45
C ASN A 141 -3.25 -3.83 5.79
N ILE A 142 -4.04 -4.87 5.56
CA ILE A 142 -5.45 -4.75 5.17
C ILE A 142 -6.32 -5.15 6.34
N TYR A 143 -7.18 -4.23 6.76
CA TYR A 143 -8.11 -4.42 7.87
C TYR A 143 -9.52 -4.65 7.31
N GLU A 144 -9.97 -5.89 7.37
CA GLU A 144 -11.35 -6.26 7.07
C GLU A 144 -12.16 -6.19 8.37
N SER A 145 -12.80 -5.04 8.60
CA SER A 145 -13.50 -4.75 9.85
C SER A 145 -14.99 -5.11 9.76
N TYR A 146 -15.49 -5.75 10.81
CA TYR A 146 -16.91 -5.98 11.11
C TYR A 146 -17.30 -5.26 12.41
N GLU A 147 -18.58 -5.33 12.81
CA GLU A 147 -19.08 -4.66 14.02
C GLU A 147 -18.39 -5.08 15.32
N ARG A 148 -18.02 -6.37 15.46
CA ARG A 148 -17.43 -6.92 16.70
C ARG A 148 -16.20 -7.79 16.46
N GLN A 149 -15.71 -7.84 15.23
CA GLN A 149 -14.57 -8.65 14.85
C GLN A 149 -13.87 -8.02 13.66
N GLY A 150 -12.62 -8.40 13.44
CA GLY A 150 -11.87 -8.00 12.26
C GLY A 150 -10.85 -9.05 11.86
N ASN A 151 -10.56 -9.10 10.57
CA ASN A 151 -9.41 -9.82 10.05
C ASN A 151 -8.35 -8.80 9.66
N ASN A 152 -7.12 -9.03 10.11
CA ASN A 152 -5.96 -8.24 9.74
C ASN A 152 -5.09 -9.11 8.84
N TYR A 153 -4.88 -8.66 7.61
CA TYR A 153 -3.99 -9.31 6.66
C TYR A 153 -2.70 -8.51 6.60
N HIS A 154 -1.59 -9.17 6.91
CA HIS A 154 -0.25 -8.60 6.85
C HIS A 154 0.36 -8.99 5.51
N ILE A 155 0.69 -8.00 4.69
CA ILE A 155 1.20 -8.23 3.33
C ILE A 155 2.61 -7.67 3.27
N GLU A 156 3.57 -8.55 3.00
CA GLU A 156 4.96 -8.18 2.74
C GLU A 156 5.20 -8.06 1.24
N LEU A 157 5.77 -6.94 0.83
CA LEU A 157 6.13 -6.63 -0.55
C LEU A 157 7.62 -6.31 -0.66
N ASN A 158 8.22 -6.61 -1.81
CA ASN A 158 9.54 -6.10 -2.13
C ASN A 158 9.49 -4.66 -2.68
N ASP A 159 10.66 -4.08 -2.94
CA ASP A 159 10.87 -2.75 -3.54
C ASP A 159 10.14 -2.52 -4.88
N LYS A 160 9.80 -3.59 -5.61
CA LYS A 160 9.03 -3.56 -6.86
C LYS A 160 7.52 -3.69 -6.64
N GLY A 161 7.06 -3.78 -5.40
CA GLY A 161 5.64 -3.93 -5.06
C GLY A 161 5.10 -5.33 -5.33
N LYS A 162 5.97 -6.34 -5.51
CA LYS A 162 5.55 -7.73 -5.61
C LYS A 162 5.37 -8.29 -4.20
N VAL A 163 4.20 -8.90 -3.95
CA VAL A 163 3.95 -9.64 -2.71
C VAL A 163 4.87 -10.86 -2.63
N ILE A 164 5.62 -10.96 -1.54
CA ILE A 164 6.57 -12.05 -1.28
C ILE A 164 6.12 -12.97 -0.15
N ASP A 165 5.38 -12.43 0.83
CA ASP A 165 4.80 -13.20 1.91
C ASP A 165 3.51 -12.52 2.41
N TRP A 166 2.62 -13.29 3.03
CA TRP A 166 1.47 -12.76 3.72
C TRP A 166 0.96 -13.71 4.79
N CYS A 167 0.34 -13.14 5.81
CA CYS A 167 -0.36 -13.91 6.83
C CYS A 167 -1.60 -13.15 7.31
N HIS A 168 -2.41 -13.78 8.17
CA HIS A 168 -3.56 -13.09 8.75
C HIS A 168 -3.76 -13.45 10.22
N SER A 169 -4.30 -12.48 10.95
CA SER A 169 -4.74 -12.62 12.32
C SER A 169 -6.20 -12.22 12.45
N ARG A 170 -6.91 -12.81 13.41
CA ARG A 170 -8.31 -12.50 13.69
C ARG A 170 -8.42 -11.87 15.07
N HIS A 171 -9.15 -10.76 15.15
CA HIS A 171 -9.47 -10.10 16.40
C HIS A 171 -10.97 -10.12 16.64
N VAL A 172 -11.34 -10.32 17.90
CA VAL A 172 -12.74 -10.28 18.37
C VAL A 172 -12.80 -9.32 19.54
N THR A 173 -13.74 -8.39 19.51
CA THR A 173 -14.01 -7.50 20.63
C THR A 173 -15.00 -8.18 21.57
N ILE A 174 -14.58 -8.46 22.79
CA ILE A 174 -15.43 -9.00 23.85
C ILE A 174 -15.77 -7.84 24.80
N THR A 175 -17.06 -7.52 24.92
CA THR A 175 -17.57 -6.60 25.94
C THR A 175 -18.03 -7.44 27.13
N ILE A 176 -17.36 -7.31 28.27
CA ILE A 176 -17.78 -7.91 29.53
C ILE A 176 -18.66 -6.88 30.24
N HIS A 177 -19.87 -7.30 30.64
CA HIS A 177 -20.82 -6.52 31.42
C HIS A 177 -20.66 -6.80 32.91
#